data_AF-A0A0F9GEE7-F1
#
_entry.id   AF-A0A0F9GEE7-F1
#
_cell.length_a   1.000
_cell.length_b   1.000
_cell.length_c   1.000
_cell.angle_alpha   90.00
_cell.angle_beta   90.00
_cell.angle_gamma   90.00
#
_symmetry.space_group_name_H-M   'P 1'
#
loop_
_entity.id
_entity.type
_entity.pdbx_description
1 polymer ?
#
loop_
_entity_poly.entity_id
_entity_poly.type
_entity_poly.pdbx_seq_one_letter_code
_entity_poly.pdbx_strand_id
1 'polypeptide(L)'
;SNNSSTDFFGGLLLNHAFYNSVQNFKVNPSISIYAGSQYFYQEYFSTSRLGNRKGKGNGSVTTETSEVTTVEIAEASKFKILNVALSLPLQYQYGSFIYSATPVLAIPQTSATITTSEGVLSEDLKSAFYFSVGISYWFYTQNK
;
A
#
# COMPACT_ATOMS: atom_id res chain seq x y z
N SER A 1 -17.86 1.23 24.12
CA SER A 1 -18.61 0.83 22.91
C SER A 1 -17.61 0.61 21.79
N ASN A 2 -17.65 -0.54 21.12
CA ASN A 2 -16.78 -0.81 19.97
C ASN A 2 -17.27 0.01 18.78
N ASN A 3 -16.68 1.17 18.55
CA ASN A 3 -16.99 2.02 17.41
C ASN A 3 -16.00 1.71 16.27
N SER A 4 -16.09 0.50 15.69
CA SER A 4 -15.32 0.18 14.49
C SER A 4 -16.00 0.80 13.28
N SER A 5 -15.52 1.95 12.84
CA SER A 5 -15.98 2.59 11.60
C SER A 5 -15.62 1.72 10.39
N THR A 6 -16.57 1.54 9.47
CA THR A 6 -16.34 0.79 8.22
C THR A 6 -15.40 1.56 7.30
N ASP A 7 -14.40 0.88 6.74
CA ASP A 7 -13.45 1.44 5.78
C ASP A 7 -13.80 0.99 4.35
N PHE A 8 -13.71 1.89 3.39
CA PHE A 8 -14.00 1.64 1.98
C PHE A 8 -12.75 1.92 1.15
N PHE A 9 -12.43 1.01 0.23
CA PHE A 9 -11.35 1.18 -0.74
C PHE A 9 -11.81 0.76 -2.13
N GLY A 10 -11.26 1.40 -3.15
CA GLY A 10 -11.52 1.09 -4.55
C GLY A 10 -10.37 1.53 -5.44
N GLY A 11 -10.30 0.96 -6.63
CA GLY A 11 -9.28 1.32 -7.60
C GLY A 11 -9.76 1.19 -9.04
N LEU A 12 -9.14 1.97 -9.91
CA LEU A 12 -9.29 1.89 -11.35
C LEU A 12 -7.93 1.51 -11.94
N LEU A 13 -7.95 0.62 -12.93
CA LEU A 13 -6.76 0.19 -13.66
C LEU A 13 -7.05 0.26 -15.15
N LEU A 14 -6.19 0.97 -15.88
CA LEU A 14 -6.17 1.01 -17.34
C LEU A 14 -4.86 0.40 -17.80
N ASN A 15 -4.94 -0.59 -18.69
CA ASN A 15 -3.78 -1.25 -19.26
C ASN A 15 -4.00 -1.59 -20.73
N HIS A 16 -2.91 -1.78 -21.45
CA HIS A 16 -2.94 -2.26 -22.83
C HIS A 16 -1.74 -3.16 -23.09
N ALA A 17 -2.00 -4.39 -23.53
CA ALA A 17 -0.94 -5.35 -23.78
C ALA A 17 -0.51 -5.33 -25.25
N PHE A 18 0.78 -5.14 -25.47
CA PHE A 18 1.44 -5.23 -26.77
C PHE A 18 2.17 -6.57 -26.87
N TYR A 19 1.95 -7.27 -27.98
CA TYR A 19 2.54 -8.56 -28.27
C TYR A 19 3.32 -8.47 -29.57
N ASN A 20 4.59 -8.88 -29.54
CA ASN A 20 5.33 -9.11 -30.77
C ASN A 20 5.28 -10.61 -31.10
N SER A 21 4.42 -10.96 -32.05
CA SER A 21 4.20 -12.34 -32.53
C SER A 21 5.46 -12.99 -33.13
N VAL A 22 6.49 -12.20 -33.49
CA VAL A 22 7.76 -12.68 -34.05
C VAL A 22 8.83 -12.88 -32.97
N GLN A 23 8.78 -12.11 -31.88
CA GLN A 23 9.88 -12.01 -30.91
C GLN A 23 9.57 -12.59 -29.53
N ASN A 24 8.44 -13.28 -29.34
CA ASN A 24 8.05 -13.88 -28.06
C ASN A 24 8.08 -12.89 -26.87
N PHE A 25 7.92 -11.60 -27.17
CA PHE A 25 8.06 -10.50 -26.23
C PHE A 25 6.72 -9.83 -25.99
N LYS A 26 6.41 -9.56 -24.72
CA LYS A 26 5.16 -8.97 -24.26
C LYS A 26 5.46 -7.76 -23.38
N VAL A 27 4.75 -6.67 -23.62
CA VAL A 27 4.81 -5.45 -22.81
C VAL A 27 3.39 -5.06 -22.45
N ASN A 28 3.09 -4.82 -21.16
CA ASN A 28 1.73 -4.51 -20.71
C ASN A 28 1.68 -3.25 -19.85
N PRO A 29 1.99 -2.05 -20.39
CA PRO A 29 1.93 -0.82 -19.63
C PRO A 29 0.56 -0.64 -18.97
N SER A 30 0.58 -0.17 -17.73
CA SER A 30 -0.63 0.12 -16.98
C SER A 30 -0.48 1.36 -16.10
N ILE A 31 -1.60 2.03 -15.90
CA ILE A 31 -1.80 3.09 -14.91
C ILE A 31 -2.92 2.65 -13.98
N SER A 32 -2.71 2.84 -12.68
CA SER A 32 -3.69 2.54 -11.65
C SER A 32 -3.87 3.70 -10.70
N ILE A 33 -5.09 3.90 -10.24
CA ILE A 33 -5.47 4.91 -9.27
C ILE A 33 -6.23 4.19 -8.16
N TYR A 34 -5.82 4.40 -6.91
CA TYR A 34 -6.53 3.86 -5.75
C TYR A 34 -7.06 5.00 -4.89
N ALA A 35 -8.24 4.79 -4.32
CA ALA A 35 -8.92 5.74 -3.46
C ALA A 35 -9.62 5.01 -2.32
N GLY A 36 -9.75 5.67 -1.17
CA GLY A 36 -10.39 5.07 0.00
C GLY A 36 -10.56 6.05 1.15
N SER A 37 -11.32 5.62 2.17
CA SER A 37 -11.30 6.23 3.49
C SER A 37 -10.06 5.80 4.27
N GLN A 38 -9.81 6.42 5.42
CA GLN A 38 -8.57 6.23 6.21
C GLN A 38 -8.86 5.86 7.67
N TYR A 39 -10.01 5.23 7.94
CA TYR A 39 -10.38 4.82 9.30
C TYR A 39 -9.40 3.79 9.88
N PHE A 40 -8.84 2.90 9.06
CA PHE A 40 -7.79 1.97 9.48
C PHE A 40 -6.56 2.69 10.07
N TYR A 41 -6.13 3.79 9.46
CA TYR A 41 -4.96 4.54 9.94
C TYR A 41 -5.23 5.16 11.31
N GLN A 42 -6.44 5.68 11.53
CA GLN A 42 -6.82 6.28 12.80
C GLN A 42 -6.75 5.25 13.94
N GLU A 43 -7.30 4.05 13.70
CA GLU A 43 -7.27 2.95 14.68
C GLU A 43 -5.84 2.46 14.96
N TYR A 44 -4.99 2.36 13.93
CA TYR A 44 -3.60 1.97 14.11
C TYR A 44 -2.84 2.95 15.02
N PHE A 45 -2.98 4.27 14.82
CA PHE A 45 -2.28 5.25 15.65
C PHE A 45 -2.88 5.37 17.06
N SER A 46 -4.20 5.26 17.21
CA SER A 46 -4.88 5.30 18.52
C SER A 46 -4.51 4.09 19.39
N THR A 47 -4.45 2.88 18.82
CA THR A 47 -4.26 1.64 19.59
C THR A 47 -2.82 1.16 19.72
N SER A 48 -1.94 1.43 18.75
CA SER A 48 -0.68 0.68 18.63
C SER A 48 0.61 1.50 18.70
N ARG A 49 0.59 2.76 18.25
CA ARG A 49 1.81 3.60 18.19
C ARG A 49 1.93 4.61 19.33
N LEU A 50 0.83 5.24 19.74
CA LEU A 50 0.83 6.27 20.79
C LEU A 50 0.19 5.78 22.10
N GLY A 51 -0.85 4.93 22.03
CA GLY A 51 -1.61 4.49 23.20
C GLY A 51 -0.98 3.36 24.04
N ASN A 52 -0.06 2.54 23.51
CA ASN A 52 0.36 1.29 24.16
C ASN A 52 1.88 1.10 24.37
N ARG A 53 2.72 2.13 24.14
CA ARG A 53 4.19 2.02 24.33
C ARG A 53 4.77 2.91 25.44
N LYS A 54 3.97 3.53 26.30
CA LYS A 54 4.42 4.00 27.62
C LYS A 54 4.11 2.94 28.68
N GLY A 55 5.11 2.16 29.06
CA GLY A 55 5.11 1.43 30.34
C GLY A 55 4.71 -0.05 30.30
N LYS A 56 5.68 -0.94 30.03
CA LYS A 56 5.77 -2.25 30.70
C LYS A 56 7.24 -2.59 30.99
N GLY A 57 7.88 -1.73 31.77
CA GLY A 57 8.96 -2.14 32.66
C GLY A 57 8.35 -2.35 34.04
N ASN A 58 8.55 -3.52 34.65
CA ASN A 58 8.11 -3.78 36.02
C ASN A 58 8.84 -2.85 36.98
N GLY A 59 8.22 -1.74 37.37
CA GLY A 59 8.75 -0.79 38.33
C GLY A 59 7.68 0.17 38.83
N SER A 60 7.16 -0.13 40.03
CA SER A 60 6.56 0.77 41.02
C SER A 60 5.49 1.80 40.62
N VAL A 61 4.26 1.51 41.07
CA VAL A 61 3.21 2.42 41.61
C VAL A 61 3.28 3.91 41.27
N THR A 62 2.46 4.33 40.30
CA THR A 62 1.63 5.55 40.40
C THR A 62 0.39 5.38 39.52
N THR A 63 -0.79 5.61 40.09
CA THR A 63 -2.06 5.63 39.37
C THR A 63 -2.15 6.92 38.55
N GLU A 64 -1.51 6.94 37.38
CA GLU A 64 -1.81 7.94 36.36
C GLU A 64 -2.77 7.30 35.36
N THR A 65 -4.00 7.80 35.38
CA THR A 65 -5.02 7.54 34.37
C THR A 65 -4.37 7.74 33.01
N SER A 66 -4.20 6.66 32.25
CA SER A 66 -3.64 6.73 30.91
C SER A 66 -4.51 7.67 30.07
N GLU A 67 -4.04 8.88 29.81
CA GLU A 67 -4.68 9.78 28.86
C GLU A 67 -4.70 9.04 27.52
N VAL A 68 -5.90 8.63 27.13
CA VAL A 68 -6.17 8.16 25.77
C VAL A 68 -5.80 9.33 24.88
N THR A 69 -4.63 9.25 24.23
CA THR A 69 -4.28 10.20 23.17
C THR A 69 -5.28 9.94 22.05
N THR A 70 -6.37 10.71 22.02
CA THR A 70 -7.35 10.68 20.95
C THR A 70 -6.65 11.19 19.70
N VAL A 71 -6.14 10.25 18.91
CA VAL A 71 -5.62 10.52 17.59
C VAL A 71 -6.81 10.69 16.67
N GLU A 72 -7.05 11.93 16.26
CA GLU A 72 -8.03 12.24 15.22
C GLU A 72 -7.27 12.53 13.93
N ILE A 73 -7.49 11.67 12.92
CA ILE A 73 -7.10 11.99 11.56
C ILE A 73 -8.23 12.87 11.02
N ALA A 74 -7.94 14.16 10.82
CA ALA A 74 -8.93 15.21 10.53
C ALA A 74 -9.86 14.92 9.33
N GLU A 75 -9.53 13.91 8.51
CA GLU A 75 -10.28 13.54 7.31
C GLU A 75 -10.44 12.01 7.12
N ALA A 76 -10.39 11.21 8.19
CA ALA A 76 -10.49 9.74 8.12
C ALA A 76 -11.75 9.23 7.37
N SER A 77 -12.84 9.99 7.46
CA SER A 77 -14.13 9.68 6.84
C SER A 77 -14.22 10.03 5.36
N LYS A 78 -13.27 10.81 4.82
CA LYS A 78 -13.35 11.30 3.44
C LYS A 78 -12.74 10.28 2.49
N PHE A 79 -13.48 9.97 1.44
CA PHE A 79 -12.97 9.19 0.33
C PHE A 79 -11.99 10.04 -0.48
N LYS A 80 -10.71 9.65 -0.51
CA LYS A 80 -9.63 10.41 -1.16
C LYS A 80 -8.81 9.52 -2.08
N ILE A 81 -8.22 10.13 -3.12
CA ILE A 81 -7.20 9.45 -3.94
C ILE A 81 -5.97 9.22 -3.07
N LEU A 82 -5.60 7.96 -2.91
CA LEU A 82 -4.49 7.52 -2.06
C LEU A 82 -3.19 7.55 -2.86
N ASN A 83 -3.19 6.94 -4.04
CA ASN A 83 -2.01 6.90 -4.89
C ASN A 83 -2.37 6.70 -6.37
N VAL A 84 -1.43 7.11 -7.21
CA VAL A 84 -1.36 6.74 -8.63
C VAL A 84 -0.14 5.84 -8.81
N ALA A 85 -0.24 4.77 -9.59
CA ALA A 85 0.91 3.92 -9.90
C ALA A 85 1.00 3.61 -11.39
N LEU A 86 2.21 3.72 -11.93
CA LEU A 86 2.59 3.32 -13.27
C LEU A 86 3.33 1.99 -13.20
N SER A 87 2.96 1.02 -14.02
CA SER A 87 3.64 -0.28 -14.09
C SER A 87 3.92 -0.66 -15.53
N LEU A 88 5.10 -1.26 -15.77
CA LEU A 88 5.51 -1.76 -17.07
C LEU A 88 5.97 -3.23 -16.97
N PRO A 89 5.06 -4.21 -16.83
CA PRO A 89 5.37 -5.62 -16.93
C PRO A 89 5.91 -5.97 -18.32
N LEU A 90 7.05 -6.64 -18.32
CA LEU A 90 7.78 -7.16 -19.46
C LEU A 90 7.87 -8.67 -19.33
N GLN A 91 7.64 -9.40 -20.43
CA GLN A 91 7.89 -10.83 -20.50
C GLN A 91 8.59 -11.18 -21.81
N TYR A 92 9.59 -12.05 -21.72
CA TYR A 92 10.30 -12.61 -22.87
C TYR A 92 10.32 -14.13 -22.76
N GLN A 93 9.80 -14.81 -23.78
CA GLN A 93 9.79 -16.27 -23.83
C GLN A 93 10.86 -16.79 -24.79
N TYR A 94 11.71 -17.70 -24.31
CA TYR A 94 12.76 -18.34 -25.09
C TYR A 94 12.82 -19.83 -24.77
N GLY A 95 12.46 -20.66 -25.74
CA GLY A 95 12.28 -22.10 -25.52
C GLY A 95 11.24 -22.39 -24.43
N SER A 96 11.64 -23.17 -23.43
CA SER A 96 10.81 -23.50 -22.26
C SER A 96 10.89 -22.48 -21.13
N PHE A 97 11.67 -21.40 -21.28
CA PHE A 97 11.86 -20.38 -20.25
C PHE A 97 11.04 -19.12 -20.53
N ILE A 98 10.56 -18.50 -19.46
CA ILE A 98 9.92 -17.18 -19.47
C ILE A 98 10.68 -16.29 -18.51
N TYR A 99 11.24 -15.21 -19.02
CA TYR A 99 11.88 -14.15 -18.24
C TYR A 99 10.87 -13.03 -18.05
N SER A 100 10.75 -12.51 -16.83
CA SER A 100 9.82 -11.44 -16.50
C SER A 100 10.49 -10.32 -15.72
N ALA A 101 10.14 -9.07 -16.00
CA ALA A 101 10.52 -7.91 -15.22
C ALA A 101 9.33 -6.96 -15.08
N THR A 102 9.07 -6.43 -13.89
CA THR A 102 7.95 -5.51 -13.65
C THR A 102 8.41 -4.32 -12.82
N PRO A 103 8.97 -3.27 -13.44
CA PRO A 103 9.14 -1.97 -12.80
C PRO A 103 7.78 -1.32 -12.50
N VAL A 104 7.72 -0.64 -11.35
CA VAL A 104 6.57 0.11 -10.86
C VAL A 104 7.03 1.41 -10.24
N LEU A 105 6.35 2.51 -10.58
CA LEU A 105 6.48 3.81 -9.93
C LEU A 105 5.16 4.13 -9.22
N ALA A 106 5.17 4.15 -7.90
CA ALA A 106 4.03 4.51 -7.06
C ALA A 106 4.19 5.93 -6.54
N ILE A 107 3.20 6.78 -6.81
CA ILE A 107 3.15 8.20 -6.46
C ILE A 107 1.99 8.40 -5.48
N PRO A 108 2.26 8.52 -4.17
CA PRO A 108 1.22 8.80 -3.18
C PRO A 108 0.67 10.23 -3.38
N GLN A 109 -0.62 10.44 -3.13
CA GLN A 109 -1.33 11.70 -3.44
C GLN A 109 -1.84 12.45 -2.20
N THR A 110 -2.33 11.75 -1.18
CA THR A 110 -2.96 12.39 -0.01
C THR A 110 -2.17 12.10 1.26
N SER A 111 -1.48 13.11 1.80
CA SER A 111 -0.84 13.01 3.12
C SER A 111 -1.90 12.96 4.22
N ALA A 112 -1.71 12.08 5.20
CA ALA A 112 -2.51 12.14 6.42
C ALA A 112 -1.98 13.26 7.34
N THR A 113 -2.88 14.11 7.83
CA THR A 113 -2.57 15.04 8.92
C THR A 113 -3.07 14.43 10.22
N ILE A 114 -2.13 14.21 11.15
CA ILE A 114 -2.38 13.64 12.45
C ILE A 114 -2.37 14.78 13.46
N THR A 115 -3.50 15.03 14.10
CA THR A 115 -3.60 15.99 15.20
C THR A 115 -3.48 15.22 16.52
N THR A 116 -2.48 15.57 17.34
CA THR A 116 -2.33 15.06 18.70
C THR A 116 -2.48 16.22 19.70
N SER A 117 -2.59 15.92 20.98
CA SER A 117 -2.63 16.92 22.06
C SER A 117 -1.37 17.79 22.15
N GLU A 118 -0.27 17.37 21.50
CA GLU A 118 1.04 18.03 21.52
C GLU A 118 1.35 18.80 20.22
N GLY A 119 0.50 18.72 19.19
CA GLY A 119 0.67 19.46 17.94
C GLY A 119 0.08 18.80 16.69
N VAL A 120 0.35 19.41 15.53
CA VAL A 120 -0.08 18.92 14.20
C VAL A 120 1.11 18.29 13.48
N LEU A 121 1.04 17.00 13.19
CA LEU A 121 2.03 16.26 12.42
C LEU A 121 1.48 15.98 11.02
N SER A 122 2.17 16.46 9.99
CA SER A 122 1.83 16.16 8.58
C SER A 122 2.77 15.09 8.03
N GLU A 123 2.22 14.09 7.36
CA GLU A 123 3.00 13.03 6.71
C GLU A 123 3.76 13.54 5.47
N ASP A 124 5.04 13.18 5.36
CA ASP A 124 5.88 13.42 4.18
C ASP A 124 5.81 12.21 3.24
N LEU A 125 5.02 12.33 2.18
CA LEU A 125 4.78 11.26 1.23
C LEU A 125 5.82 11.27 0.11
N LYS A 126 6.63 10.20 0.03
CA LYS A 126 7.64 10.02 -1.01
C LYS A 126 7.19 9.01 -2.05
N SER A 127 7.48 9.32 -3.32
CA SER A 127 7.29 8.36 -4.40
C SER A 127 8.22 7.15 -4.23
N ALA A 128 7.71 5.96 -4.54
CA ALA A 128 8.45 4.71 -4.45
C ALA A 128 8.63 4.12 -5.86
N PHE A 129 9.88 3.87 -6.23
CA PHE A 129 10.21 3.06 -7.40
C PHE A 129 10.67 1.68 -6.93
N TYR A 130 10.06 0.64 -7.46
CA TYR A 130 10.46 -0.74 -7.19
C TYR A 130 10.31 -1.57 -8.45
N PHE A 131 10.99 -2.71 -8.50
CA PHE A 131 10.84 -3.64 -9.60
C PHE A 131 10.98 -5.07 -9.10
N SER A 132 10.32 -5.99 -9.79
CA SER A 132 10.49 -7.43 -9.60
C SER A 132 11.06 -8.05 -10.86
N VAL A 133 11.84 -9.11 -10.68
CA VAL A 133 12.36 -9.96 -11.77
C VAL A 133 12.04 -11.42 -11.47
N GLY A 134 11.87 -12.22 -12.52
CA GLY A 134 11.52 -13.62 -12.40
C GLY A 134 11.96 -14.44 -13.59
N ILE A 135 12.20 -15.73 -13.34
CA ILE A 135 12.47 -16.75 -14.36
C ILE A 135 11.51 -17.90 -14.07
N SER A 136 10.73 -18.29 -15.07
CA SER A 136 9.82 -19.43 -15.01
C SER A 136 10.22 -20.46 -16.07
N TYR A 137 9.95 -21.74 -15.79
CA TYR A 137 10.18 -22.83 -16.73
C TYR A 137 8.88 -23.62 -16.92
N TRP A 138 8.52 -23.90 -18.17
CA TRP A 138 7.36 -24.75 -18.51
C TRP A 138 7.82 -26.17 -18.80
N PHE A 139 7.30 -27.12 -18.02
CA PHE A 139 7.46 -28.56 -18.28
C PHE A 139 6.47 -28.98 -19.37
N TYR A 140 6.97 -29.49 -20.50
CA TYR A 140 6.12 -30.17 -21.47
C TYR A 140 5.64 -31.50 -20.85
N THR A 141 4.35 -31.60 -20.54
CA THR A 141 3.74 -32.92 -20.29
C THR A 141 3.34 -33.50 -21.65
N GLN A 142 4.03 -34.53 -22.09
CA GLN A 142 3.56 -35.37 -23.20
C GLN A 142 2.45 -36.25 -22.60
N ASN A 143 1.20 -36.02 -22.98
CA ASN A 143 0.14 -36.99 -22.72
C ASN A 143 0.47 -38.24 -23.54
N LYS A 144 0.88 -39.31 -22.86
CA LYS A 144 1.02 -40.66 -23.44
C LYS A 144 -0.34 -41.25 -23.79
#